data_AF-K2NDS6-F1
#
_entry.id   AF-K2NDS6-F1
#
_cell.length_a   1.000
_cell.length_b   1.000
_cell.length_c   1.000
_cell.angle_alpha   90.00
_cell.angle_beta   90.00
_cell.angle_gamma   90.00
#
_symmetry.space_group_name_H-M   'P 1'
#
loop_
_entity.id
_entity.type
_entity.pdbx_description
1 polymer ?
#
loop_
_entity_poly.entity_id
_entity_poly.type
_entity_poly.pdbx_seq_one_letter_code
_entity_poly.pdbx_strand_id
1 'polypeptide(L)'
;MATEGERCANPVFFVLGATGSGKSLAAVNVAKALQHRCGFEHVVIVNCDVMQFYADLPIATNKISSSEMEGIPHFFVGFLSPSGTKIRDPTVIYKGRDKEETIAVNSLEEKEAYNIHSYVRDVVGFVESFFRDHSSAAVIFCGGTCYYAQALLFENTLTLEDEKDFADHEKGLSSSFCLEKYEGKSLWQELNRVDPAVAVRYHPNDTRRLCRLLDIYKKTNRLPSEIYSTRPDPCFRFCPQKCFVLWIHVPYEKLRKILEERVDKMVEQGILNEFVEFAQRQAKDSFDFALAKAIGFKEFIPAVDIIDGQIKVKGECELKNSIDLLKSNTKRYARQQDQWIKNRFLGRFRFVFNSFQGKRNFLSIDASKIFSEFIETVQNATEFLVKPGSQQPQGITFPLNQITEPQSTVKQEWCRVCEMFFCGGKQMNVHLTSRRHRGAIKHAALVKEQEEKYGRVIPCKKKRLS
;
A
#
# COMPACT_ATOMS: atom_id res chain seq x y z
N MET A 1 24.59 3.62 26.92
CA MET A 1 23.77 3.00 27.98
C MET A 1 22.76 4.06 28.40
N ALA A 2 21.48 3.89 28.05
CA ALA A 2 20.43 4.76 28.58
C ALA A 2 20.23 4.37 30.05
N THR A 3 20.39 5.33 30.95
CA THR A 3 20.20 5.17 32.39
C THR A 3 18.77 4.73 32.69
N GLU A 4 18.63 3.72 33.56
CA GLU A 4 17.35 3.23 34.08
C GLU A 4 16.58 4.40 34.72
N GLY A 5 15.61 4.96 34.01
CA GLY A 5 14.75 6.04 34.52
C GLY A 5 14.33 7.10 33.50
N GLU A 6 15.04 7.24 32.37
CA GLU A 6 14.65 8.23 31.36
C GLU A 6 13.50 7.74 30.47
N ARG A 7 12.37 8.46 30.56
CA ARG A 7 11.19 8.28 29.70
C ARG A 7 11.58 8.49 28.24
N CYS A 8 11.04 7.69 27.32
CA CYS A 8 11.29 7.85 25.88
C CYS A 8 10.80 9.23 25.39
N ALA A 9 11.71 10.19 25.22
CA ALA A 9 11.38 11.51 24.69
C ALA A 9 11.02 11.41 23.19
N ASN A 10 9.85 11.87 22.78
CA ASN A 10 9.36 11.89 21.39
C ASN A 10 9.25 10.51 20.72
N PRO A 11 8.38 9.60 21.22
CA PRO A 11 8.18 8.31 20.60
C PRO A 11 7.43 8.43 19.27
N VAL A 12 7.79 7.57 18.33
CA VAL A 12 7.17 7.45 17.01
C VAL A 12 6.59 6.05 16.87
N PHE A 13 5.28 5.95 16.64
CA PHE A 13 4.60 4.68 16.43
C PHE A 13 4.20 4.48 14.98
N PHE A 14 4.32 3.26 14.47
CA PHE A 14 3.76 2.84 13.19
C PHE A 14 2.72 1.76 13.43
N VAL A 15 1.45 2.07 13.25
CA VAL A 15 0.34 1.13 13.36
C VAL A 15 0.00 0.60 11.97
N LEU A 16 0.45 -0.62 11.71
CA LEU A 16 0.35 -1.30 10.42
C LEU A 16 -0.65 -2.46 10.50
N GLY A 17 -1.30 -2.78 9.39
CA GLY A 17 -2.23 -3.89 9.32
C GLY A 17 -2.98 -3.93 8.00
N ALA A 18 -3.67 -5.04 7.76
CA ALA A 18 -4.57 -5.14 6.62
C ALA A 18 -5.79 -4.20 6.79
N THR A 19 -6.43 -3.84 5.69
CA THR A 19 -7.75 -3.20 5.77
C THR A 19 -8.72 -4.11 6.55
N GLY A 20 -9.62 -3.51 7.33
CA GLY A 20 -10.53 -4.25 8.23
C GLY A 20 -9.91 -4.81 9.51
N SER A 21 -8.60 -4.66 9.76
CA SER A 21 -7.97 -5.21 10.98
C SER A 21 -8.15 -4.37 12.25
N GLY A 22 -8.78 -3.20 12.18
CA GLY A 22 -8.92 -2.29 13.33
C GLY A 22 -7.74 -1.34 13.56
N LYS A 23 -6.88 -1.13 12.55
CA LYS A 23 -5.70 -0.24 12.64
C LYS A 23 -5.99 1.20 13.09
N SER A 24 -7.07 1.84 12.60
CA SER A 24 -7.43 3.20 13.01
C SER A 24 -7.85 3.25 14.49
N LEU A 25 -8.69 2.28 14.92
CA LEU A 25 -9.07 2.12 16.32
C LEU A 25 -7.84 1.88 17.22
N ALA A 26 -6.90 1.05 16.77
CA ALA A 26 -5.65 0.83 17.49
C ALA A 26 -4.83 2.12 17.61
N ALA A 27 -4.68 2.90 16.52
CA ALA A 27 -3.94 4.15 16.53
C ALA A 27 -4.53 5.18 17.52
N VAL A 28 -5.86 5.33 17.55
CA VAL A 28 -6.54 6.19 18.53
C VAL A 28 -6.30 5.70 19.96
N ASN A 29 -6.30 4.38 20.20
CA ASN A 29 -6.04 3.84 21.54
C ASN A 29 -4.57 3.90 21.96
N VAL A 30 -3.64 3.83 21.00
CA VAL A 30 -2.22 4.17 21.25
C VAL A 30 -2.12 5.63 21.67
N ALA A 31 -2.79 6.55 20.96
CA ALA A 31 -2.77 7.97 21.29
C ALA A 31 -3.30 8.25 22.71
N LYS A 32 -4.45 7.67 23.05
CA LYS A 32 -5.04 7.76 24.38
C LYS A 32 -4.15 7.17 25.47
N ALA A 33 -3.50 6.04 25.22
CA ALA A 33 -2.55 5.47 26.18
C ALA A 33 -1.33 6.37 26.38
N LEU A 34 -0.83 6.99 25.30
CA LEU A 34 0.27 7.96 25.40
C LEU A 34 -0.15 9.19 26.23
N GLN A 35 -1.35 9.72 26.00
CA GLN A 35 -1.87 10.86 26.75
C GLN A 35 -2.14 10.54 28.22
N HIS A 36 -3.01 9.56 28.49
CA HIS A 36 -3.55 9.32 29.83
C HIS A 36 -2.68 8.43 30.70
N ARG A 37 -1.94 7.47 30.11
CA ARG A 37 -1.16 6.49 30.88
C ARG A 37 0.33 6.81 30.87
N CYS A 38 0.84 7.37 29.77
CA CYS A 38 2.25 7.71 29.65
C CYS A 38 2.55 9.17 29.97
N GLY A 39 1.57 10.08 29.87
CA GLY A 39 1.69 11.50 30.22
C GLY A 39 2.23 12.38 29.10
N PHE A 40 1.98 12.06 27.83
CA PHE A 40 2.33 12.89 26.68
C PHE A 40 1.21 13.90 26.43
N GLU A 41 1.53 15.19 26.40
CA GLU A 41 0.51 16.25 26.26
C GLU A 41 0.07 16.40 24.80
N HIS A 42 1.02 16.25 23.86
CA HIS A 42 0.79 16.49 22.44
C HIS A 42 0.93 15.19 21.66
N VAL A 43 -0.19 14.57 21.29
CA VAL A 43 -0.19 13.30 20.54
C VAL A 43 -1.00 13.45 19.27
N VAL A 44 -0.40 13.09 18.14
CA VAL A 44 -1.00 13.28 16.81
C VAL A 44 -0.92 12.02 15.96
N ILE A 45 -1.89 11.85 15.08
CA ILE A 45 -1.92 10.75 14.11
C ILE A 45 -1.67 11.32 12.69
N VAL A 46 -0.70 10.73 11.99
CA VAL A 46 -0.39 11.04 10.59
C VAL A 46 -0.84 9.89 9.71
N ASN A 47 -1.75 10.17 8.77
CA ASN A 47 -2.28 9.17 7.85
C ASN A 47 -1.22 8.71 6.84
N CYS A 48 -1.13 7.41 6.62
CA CYS A 48 -0.27 6.72 5.66
C CYS A 48 -1.06 5.88 4.64
N ASP A 49 -2.35 6.18 4.44
CA ASP A 49 -3.19 5.58 3.41
C ASP A 49 -3.39 6.54 2.24
N VAL A 50 -2.82 6.19 1.07
CA VAL A 50 -2.79 7.07 -0.11
C VAL A 50 -4.19 7.41 -0.60
N MET A 51 -5.14 6.48 -0.52
CA MET A 51 -6.50 6.74 -0.96
C MET A 51 -7.21 7.74 -0.05
N GLN A 52 -6.78 7.88 1.22
CA GLN A 52 -7.33 8.85 2.16
C GLN A 52 -6.73 10.25 2.03
N PHE A 53 -5.69 10.44 1.20
CA PHE A 53 -5.18 11.77 0.88
C PHE A 53 -6.17 12.59 0.07
N TYR A 54 -7.02 11.93 -0.72
CA TYR A 54 -8.00 12.59 -1.59
C TYR A 54 -9.19 13.09 -0.78
N ALA A 55 -9.70 14.29 -1.06
CA ALA A 55 -10.81 14.90 -0.33
C ALA A 55 -12.16 14.20 -0.60
N ASP A 56 -12.36 13.69 -1.81
CA ASP A 56 -13.57 12.98 -2.22
C ASP A 56 -13.61 11.50 -1.80
N LEU A 57 -14.76 10.86 -2.03
CA LEU A 57 -15.03 9.44 -1.77
C LEU A 57 -14.76 8.97 -0.31
N PRO A 58 -15.22 9.67 0.74
CA PRO A 58 -15.01 9.26 2.13
C PRO A 58 -15.48 7.85 2.48
N ILE A 59 -16.59 7.35 1.90
CA ILE A 59 -17.11 6.01 2.14
C ILE A 59 -16.22 4.97 1.46
N ALA A 60 -15.97 5.10 0.15
CA ALA A 60 -15.15 4.16 -0.61
C ALA A 60 -13.72 4.06 -0.07
N THR A 61 -13.14 5.20 0.33
CA THR A 61 -11.79 5.27 0.92
C THR A 61 -11.77 4.99 2.43
N ASN A 62 -12.94 4.78 3.04
CA ASN A 62 -13.14 4.47 4.46
C ASN A 62 -12.36 5.43 5.36
N LYS A 63 -12.52 6.73 5.11
CA LYS A 63 -11.92 7.78 5.94
C LYS A 63 -12.47 7.69 7.35
N ILE A 64 -11.60 7.98 8.31
CA ILE A 64 -11.99 8.05 9.71
C ILE A 64 -13.00 9.19 9.89
N SER A 65 -14.06 8.95 10.66
CA SER A 65 -15.04 9.98 11.02
C SER A 65 -14.61 10.75 12.27
N SER A 66 -15.16 11.94 12.50
CA SER A 66 -14.83 12.74 13.69
C SER A 66 -15.17 12.04 15.01
N SER A 67 -16.21 11.20 15.04
CA SER A 67 -16.55 10.38 16.19
C SER A 67 -15.52 9.29 16.45
N GLU A 68 -15.02 8.63 15.40
CA GLU A 68 -13.97 7.60 15.51
C GLU A 68 -12.60 8.18 15.87
N MET A 69 -12.35 9.47 15.56
CA MET A 69 -11.12 10.16 15.96
C MET A 69 -11.05 10.38 17.48
N GLU A 70 -12.18 10.41 18.17
CA GLU A 70 -12.27 10.58 19.62
C GLU A 70 -11.45 11.77 20.17
N GLY A 71 -11.44 12.87 19.41
CA GLY A 71 -10.71 14.10 19.76
C GLY A 71 -9.21 14.08 19.47
N ILE A 72 -8.64 12.97 18.97
CA ILE A 72 -7.22 12.88 18.61
C ILE A 72 -6.97 13.59 17.26
N PRO A 73 -6.03 14.56 17.18
CA PRO A 73 -5.73 15.25 15.94
C PRO A 73 -5.19 14.30 14.86
N HIS A 74 -5.79 14.37 13.66
CA HIS A 74 -5.35 13.63 12.48
C HIS A 74 -4.87 14.59 11.39
N PHE A 75 -3.74 14.27 10.75
CA PHE A 75 -3.12 15.05 9.69
C PHE A 75 -2.94 14.22 8.42
N PHE A 76 -2.69 14.89 7.28
CA PHE A 76 -2.48 14.26 5.97
C PHE A 76 -3.70 13.43 5.49
N VAL A 77 -4.91 13.92 5.75
CA VAL A 77 -6.18 13.34 5.28
C VAL A 77 -6.91 14.35 4.40
N GLY A 78 -7.43 13.94 3.25
CA GLY A 78 -8.33 14.75 2.42
C GLY A 78 -7.74 16.08 1.94
N PHE A 79 -6.45 16.13 1.60
CA PHE A 79 -5.76 17.35 1.16
C PHE A 79 -5.46 17.38 -0.36
N LEU A 80 -5.81 16.33 -1.09
CA LEU A 80 -5.65 16.23 -2.55
C LEU A 80 -6.99 16.30 -3.28
N SER A 81 -6.97 16.94 -4.45
CA SER A 81 -8.03 16.83 -5.46
C SER A 81 -8.03 15.43 -6.10
N PRO A 82 -9.10 15.02 -6.79
CA PRO A 82 -9.15 13.74 -7.51
C PRO A 82 -8.01 13.48 -8.51
N SER A 83 -7.46 14.55 -9.11
CA SER A 83 -6.31 14.48 -10.01
C SER A 83 -4.97 14.36 -9.29
N GLY A 84 -4.92 14.54 -7.96
CA GLY A 84 -3.72 14.44 -7.14
C GLY A 84 -2.99 15.76 -6.91
N THR A 85 -3.65 16.90 -7.15
CA THR A 85 -3.11 18.23 -6.82
C THR A 85 -3.46 18.61 -5.38
N LYS A 86 -2.56 19.31 -4.69
CA LYS A 86 -2.79 19.81 -3.33
C LYS A 86 -3.89 20.88 -3.35
N ILE A 87 -4.97 20.68 -2.58
CA ILE A 87 -6.07 21.64 -2.46
C ILE A 87 -6.10 22.37 -1.11
N ARG A 88 -5.31 21.88 -0.15
CA ARG A 88 -5.11 22.50 1.17
C ARG A 88 -3.81 22.01 1.80
N ASP A 89 -3.40 22.67 2.86
CA ASP A 89 -2.21 22.29 3.61
C ASP A 89 -2.42 20.96 4.38
N PRO A 90 -1.64 19.88 4.13
CA PRO A 90 -1.80 18.59 4.81
C PRO A 90 -1.47 18.63 6.30
N THR A 91 -0.78 19.68 6.78
CA THR A 91 -0.47 19.89 8.20
C THR A 91 -1.61 20.57 8.96
N VAL A 92 -2.76 20.80 8.33
CA VAL A 92 -3.99 21.23 9.01
C VAL A 92 -4.74 20.00 9.56
N ILE A 93 -5.29 20.14 10.77
CA ILE A 93 -6.07 19.08 11.43
C ILE A 93 -7.31 18.75 10.60
N TYR A 94 -7.50 17.48 10.31
CA TYR A 94 -8.70 16.95 9.67
C TYR A 94 -9.89 17.02 10.63
N LYS A 95 -11.01 17.62 10.21
CA LYS A 95 -12.21 17.80 11.07
C LYS A 95 -13.30 16.74 10.85
N GLY A 96 -13.04 15.72 10.02
CA GLY A 96 -13.96 14.61 9.79
C GLY A 96 -14.87 14.76 8.57
N ARG A 97 -15.03 15.97 7.99
CA ARG A 97 -15.86 16.22 6.80
C ARG A 97 -15.36 17.44 6.02
N ASP A 98 -14.19 17.34 5.41
CA ASP A 98 -13.59 18.50 4.76
C ASP A 98 -13.97 18.53 3.26
N LYS A 99 -15.28 18.63 2.98
CA LYS A 99 -15.80 19.15 1.69
C LYS A 99 -16.07 20.66 1.76
N GLU A 100 -16.21 21.23 2.96
CA GLU A 100 -16.79 22.57 3.14
C GLU A 100 -15.76 23.69 3.40
N GLU A 101 -14.60 23.39 3.97
CA GLU A 101 -13.51 24.37 4.13
C GLU A 101 -12.52 24.27 2.97
N THR A 102 -12.97 24.63 1.76
CA THR A 102 -12.05 24.91 0.64
C THR A 102 -11.39 26.26 0.93
N ILE A 103 -10.40 26.27 1.82
CA ILE A 103 -9.52 27.43 1.93
C ILE A 103 -8.83 27.51 0.58
N ALA A 104 -9.15 28.57 -0.16
CA ALA A 104 -8.49 28.93 -1.40
C ALA A 104 -6.99 29.01 -1.12
N VAL A 105 -6.26 27.93 -1.42
CA VAL A 105 -4.81 28.00 -1.56
C VAL A 105 -4.60 28.99 -2.70
N ASN A 106 -3.93 30.10 -2.39
CA ASN A 106 -3.63 31.17 -3.34
C ASN A 106 -3.18 30.55 -4.66
N SER A 107 -3.87 30.96 -5.72
CA SER A 107 -3.92 30.39 -7.06
C SER A 107 -2.63 30.51 -7.88
N LEU A 108 -1.45 30.48 -7.25
CA LEU A 108 -0.18 30.75 -7.92
C LEU A 108 1.00 29.85 -7.52
N GLU A 109 0.87 28.93 -6.57
CA GLU A 109 1.96 28.00 -6.23
C GLU A 109 1.68 26.61 -6.82
N GLU A 110 2.29 26.40 -8.00
CA GLU A 110 2.60 25.16 -8.73
C GLU A 110 1.61 23.98 -8.63
N LYS A 111 1.06 23.59 -9.80
CA LYS A 111 0.19 22.44 -10.04
C LYS A 111 0.94 21.09 -9.91
N GLU A 112 1.92 20.99 -9.02
CA GLU A 112 2.73 19.79 -8.89
C GLU A 112 1.88 18.60 -8.39
N ALA A 113 1.98 17.49 -9.11
CA ALA A 113 1.34 16.23 -8.72
C ALA A 113 1.97 15.72 -7.41
N TYR A 114 1.15 15.54 -6.38
CA TYR A 114 1.63 15.13 -5.06
C TYR A 114 2.03 13.65 -5.05
N ASN A 115 3.33 13.39 -4.93
CA ASN A 115 3.88 12.04 -5.01
C ASN A 115 4.43 11.57 -3.65
N ILE A 116 5.07 10.40 -3.63
CA ILE A 116 5.63 9.83 -2.39
C ILE A 116 6.80 10.66 -1.83
N HIS A 117 7.58 11.33 -2.68
CA HIS A 117 8.69 12.21 -2.25
C HIS A 117 8.15 13.46 -1.58
N SER A 118 7.19 14.14 -2.22
CA SER A 118 6.49 15.29 -1.65
C SER A 118 5.87 14.92 -0.30
N TYR A 119 5.19 13.77 -0.23
CA TYR A 119 4.62 13.25 1.02
C TYR A 119 5.67 13.03 2.11
N VAL A 120 6.76 12.32 1.80
CA VAL A 120 7.81 12.02 2.79
C VAL A 120 8.47 13.31 3.26
N ARG A 121 8.78 14.25 2.36
CA ARG A 121 9.36 15.56 2.70
C ARG A 121 8.44 16.34 3.66
N ASP A 122 7.17 16.50 3.30
CA ASP A 122 6.22 17.29 4.06
C ASP A 122 5.93 16.67 5.44
N VAL A 123 5.78 15.34 5.50
CA VAL A 123 5.58 14.61 6.77
C VAL A 123 6.80 14.75 7.66
N VAL A 124 8.00 14.62 7.13
CA VAL A 124 9.23 14.70 7.93
C VAL A 124 9.44 16.11 8.46
N GLY A 125 9.24 17.13 7.62
CA GLY A 125 9.26 18.52 8.05
C GLY A 125 8.23 18.80 9.15
N PHE A 126 7.01 18.27 9.01
CA PHE A 126 5.97 18.37 10.03
C PHE A 126 6.36 17.70 11.36
N VAL A 127 6.93 16.49 11.31
CA VAL A 127 7.32 15.76 12.53
C VAL A 127 8.46 16.45 13.25
N GLU A 128 9.46 16.95 12.50
CA GLU A 128 10.58 17.70 13.06
C GLU A 128 10.12 19.03 13.68
N SER A 129 9.24 19.78 13.02
CA SER A 129 8.65 20.98 13.61
C SER A 129 7.82 20.66 14.84
N PHE A 130 6.98 19.62 14.77
CA PHE A 130 6.12 19.22 15.87
C PHE A 130 6.92 18.84 17.13
N PHE A 131 8.01 18.07 16.98
CA PHE A 131 8.88 17.69 18.10
C PHE A 131 9.77 18.82 18.62
N ARG A 132 10.04 19.83 17.81
CA ARG A 132 10.76 21.03 18.26
C ARG A 132 9.85 21.96 19.06
N ASP A 133 8.61 22.10 18.62
CA ASP A 133 7.66 23.06 19.20
C ASP A 133 6.96 22.51 20.46
N HIS A 134 7.07 21.20 20.72
CA HIS A 134 6.43 20.53 21.85
C HIS A 134 7.39 19.60 22.59
N SER A 135 7.59 19.82 23.89
CA SER A 135 8.53 19.05 24.73
C SER A 135 8.02 17.67 25.19
N SER A 136 6.69 17.46 25.20
CA SER A 136 6.02 16.22 25.60
C SER A 136 5.15 15.68 24.46
N ALA A 137 5.79 15.39 23.32
CA ALA A 137 5.12 15.06 22.08
C ALA A 137 5.26 13.59 21.66
N ALA A 138 4.29 13.07 20.92
CA ALA A 138 4.36 11.76 20.27
C ALA A 138 3.64 11.78 18.91
N VAL A 139 4.17 11.02 17.95
CA VAL A 139 3.61 10.91 16.60
C VAL A 139 3.26 9.46 16.29
N ILE A 140 2.08 9.24 15.71
CA ILE A 140 1.59 7.92 15.33
C ILE A 140 1.28 7.91 13.84
N PHE A 141 2.00 7.10 13.08
CA PHE A 141 1.71 6.80 11.69
C PHE A 141 0.69 5.67 11.59
N CYS A 142 -0.43 5.92 10.91
CA CYS A 142 -1.48 4.91 10.71
C CYS A 142 -1.88 4.84 9.24
N GLY A 143 -1.86 3.65 8.63
CA GLY A 143 -2.34 3.50 7.26
C GLY A 143 -2.16 2.10 6.67
N GLY A 144 -2.91 1.83 5.59
CA GLY A 144 -2.84 0.55 4.87
C GLY A 144 -1.75 0.51 3.78
N THR A 145 -1.21 1.66 3.36
CA THR A 145 -0.23 1.69 2.28
C THR A 145 1.17 1.43 2.82
N CYS A 146 1.48 0.14 2.98
CA CYS A 146 2.75 -0.34 3.53
C CYS A 146 4.00 0.24 2.82
N TYR A 147 3.89 0.55 1.52
CA TYR A 147 4.98 1.18 0.76
C TYR A 147 5.32 2.59 1.26
N TYR A 148 4.32 3.40 1.61
CA TYR A 148 4.52 4.77 2.13
C TYR A 148 5.04 4.71 3.56
N ALA A 149 4.48 3.83 4.40
CA ALA A 149 5.00 3.59 5.74
C ALA A 149 6.47 3.15 5.71
N GLN A 150 6.87 2.32 4.73
CA GLN A 150 8.27 1.91 4.55
C GLN A 150 9.18 3.09 4.22
N ALA A 151 8.72 4.03 3.38
CA ALA A 151 9.50 5.21 2.99
C ALA A 151 9.66 6.24 4.13
N LEU A 152 8.68 6.31 5.04
CA LEU A 152 8.78 7.10 6.26
C LEU A 152 9.69 6.45 7.30
N LEU A 153 9.61 5.13 7.43
CA LEU A 153 10.39 4.39 8.41
C LEU A 153 11.88 4.34 8.08
N PHE A 154 12.22 4.19 6.79
CA PHE A 154 13.58 4.05 6.31
C PHE A 154 13.98 5.16 5.35
N GLU A 155 15.16 5.70 5.56
CA GLU A 155 15.84 6.53 4.56
C GLU A 155 16.39 5.68 3.41
N ASN A 156 16.78 6.33 2.31
CA ASN A 156 17.43 5.71 1.15
C ASN A 156 16.64 4.58 0.46
N THR A 157 15.35 4.43 0.80
CA THR A 157 14.45 3.48 0.14
C THR A 157 13.94 3.99 -1.20
N LEU A 158 13.82 5.31 -1.36
CA LEU A 158 13.30 5.94 -2.57
C LEU A 158 14.40 6.33 -3.56
N THR A 159 13.96 6.42 -4.81
CA THR A 159 14.64 6.95 -5.98
C THR A 159 15.09 8.42 -5.93
N LEU A 160 16.35 8.86 -5.84
CA LEU A 160 16.60 10.30 -6.09
C LEU A 160 16.28 10.69 -7.55
N GLU A 161 16.34 9.71 -8.45
CA GLU A 161 15.91 9.84 -9.85
C GLU A 161 14.38 9.86 -9.98
N ASP A 162 13.64 9.52 -8.92
CA ASP A 162 12.18 9.63 -8.91
C ASP A 162 11.69 11.09 -8.79
N GLU A 163 12.53 12.00 -8.28
CA GLU A 163 12.19 13.43 -8.14
C GLU A 163 12.35 14.20 -9.46
N LYS A 164 13.39 13.91 -10.24
CA LYS A 164 13.68 14.63 -11.49
C LYS A 164 12.71 14.30 -12.63
N ASP A 165 12.15 13.10 -12.61
CA ASP A 165 11.26 12.60 -13.66
C ASP A 165 9.89 13.29 -13.74
N PHE A 166 9.40 13.81 -12.61
CA PHE A 166 8.08 14.44 -12.56
C PHE A 166 8.11 15.91 -12.98
N ALA A 167 9.20 16.63 -12.67
CA ALA A 167 9.44 17.99 -13.18
C ALA A 167 9.47 18.02 -14.72
N ASP A 168 9.95 16.94 -15.36
CA ASP A 168 9.93 16.78 -16.82
C ASP A 168 8.55 16.38 -17.38
N HIS A 169 7.72 15.69 -16.59
CA HIS A 169 6.34 15.35 -16.95
C HIS A 169 5.42 16.58 -17.04
N GLU A 170 5.70 17.63 -16.27
CA GLU A 170 4.93 18.89 -16.26
C GLU A 170 5.27 19.82 -17.44
N LYS A 171 6.49 19.74 -17.98
CA LYS A 171 6.94 20.59 -19.11
C LYS A 171 6.48 20.10 -20.49
N GLY A 172 5.63 19.07 -20.56
CA GLY A 172 5.22 18.48 -21.85
C GLY A 172 6.36 17.80 -22.63
N LEU A 173 7.54 17.66 -22.03
CA LEU A 173 8.68 16.92 -22.58
C LEU A 173 8.67 15.48 -22.04
N SER A 174 7.52 14.80 -22.10
CA SER A 174 7.53 13.36 -21.89
C SER A 174 8.14 12.67 -23.11
N SER A 175 9.44 12.43 -23.07
CA SER A 175 10.04 11.23 -23.66
C SER A 175 9.73 9.99 -22.80
N SER A 176 8.55 9.95 -22.17
CA SER A 176 8.06 8.75 -21.51
C SER A 176 7.85 7.72 -22.61
N PHE A 177 8.55 6.60 -22.49
CA PHE A 177 8.40 5.50 -23.41
C PHE A 177 6.95 5.03 -23.33
N CYS A 178 6.14 5.37 -24.35
CA CYS A 178 4.69 5.17 -24.37
C CYS A 178 4.32 3.76 -23.90
N LEU A 179 3.66 3.66 -22.74
CA LEU A 179 3.02 2.44 -22.25
C LEU A 179 2.03 1.85 -23.27
N GLU A 180 1.54 2.66 -24.19
CA GLU A 180 0.50 2.28 -25.16
C GLU A 180 1.02 1.54 -26.39
N LYS A 181 2.35 1.51 -26.66
CA LYS A 181 2.89 0.90 -27.90
C LYS A 181 3.61 -0.44 -27.74
N TYR A 182 3.91 -0.88 -26.51
CA TYR A 182 4.76 -2.06 -26.31
C TYR A 182 4.07 -3.17 -25.52
N GLU A 183 4.06 -4.38 -26.08
CA GLU A 183 3.69 -5.58 -25.33
C GLU A 183 4.67 -5.82 -24.17
N GLY A 184 4.17 -6.23 -23.01
CA GLY A 184 5.00 -6.44 -21.81
C GLY A 184 6.18 -7.42 -22.00
N LYS A 185 6.07 -8.36 -22.96
CA LYS A 185 7.19 -9.23 -23.37
C LYS A 185 8.34 -8.44 -23.99
N SER A 186 8.05 -7.45 -24.84
CA SER A 186 9.06 -6.61 -25.49
C SER A 186 9.82 -5.76 -24.47
N LEU A 187 9.11 -5.15 -23.51
CA LEU A 187 9.73 -4.35 -22.44
C LEU A 187 10.66 -5.21 -21.58
N TRP A 188 10.24 -6.43 -21.25
CA TRP A 188 11.08 -7.34 -20.48
C TRP A 188 12.31 -7.78 -21.26
N GLN A 189 12.19 -8.06 -22.56
CA GLN A 189 13.32 -8.42 -23.42
C GLN A 189 14.33 -7.28 -23.54
N GLU A 190 13.86 -6.05 -23.68
CA GLU A 190 14.72 -4.87 -23.70
C GLU A 190 15.46 -4.70 -22.38
N LEU A 191 14.75 -4.83 -21.24
CA LEU A 191 15.38 -4.78 -19.92
C LEU A 191 16.38 -5.94 -19.73
N ASN A 192 16.06 -7.14 -20.18
CA ASN A 192 16.94 -8.30 -20.06
C ASN A 192 18.21 -8.18 -20.93
N ARG A 193 18.13 -7.42 -22.03
CA ARG A 193 19.30 -7.09 -22.87
C ARG A 193 20.23 -6.07 -22.18
N VAL A 194 19.65 -5.12 -21.46
CA VAL A 194 20.38 -4.05 -20.76
C VAL A 194 20.91 -4.52 -19.41
N ASP A 195 20.02 -5.04 -18.56
CA ASP A 195 20.29 -5.46 -17.19
C ASP A 195 19.58 -6.80 -16.87
N PRO A 196 20.22 -7.94 -17.20
CA PRO A 196 19.64 -9.25 -16.90
C PRO A 196 19.53 -9.50 -15.38
N ALA A 197 20.42 -8.92 -14.56
CA ALA A 197 20.42 -9.14 -13.12
C ALA A 197 19.15 -8.56 -12.44
N VAL A 198 18.65 -7.43 -12.95
CA VAL A 198 17.38 -6.83 -12.50
C VAL A 198 16.18 -7.42 -13.23
N ALA A 199 16.25 -7.69 -14.53
CA ALA A 199 15.15 -8.32 -15.28
C ALA A 199 14.69 -9.64 -14.63
N VAL A 200 15.64 -10.38 -14.03
CA VAL A 200 15.39 -11.63 -13.31
C VAL A 200 14.55 -11.47 -12.02
N ARG A 201 14.19 -10.25 -11.64
CA ARG A 201 13.34 -9.99 -10.47
C ARG A 201 11.88 -9.67 -10.83
N TYR A 202 11.59 -9.36 -12.09
CA TYR A 202 10.29 -8.86 -12.52
C TYR A 202 9.62 -9.76 -13.56
N HIS A 203 8.29 -9.85 -13.48
CA HIS A 203 7.47 -10.59 -14.45
C HIS A 203 7.19 -9.69 -15.67
N PRO A 204 7.12 -10.22 -16.91
CA PRO A 204 6.83 -9.43 -18.12
C PRO A 204 5.54 -8.59 -18.06
N ASN A 205 4.52 -9.08 -17.37
CA ASN A 205 3.26 -8.34 -17.13
C ASN A 205 3.40 -7.13 -16.18
N ASP A 206 4.52 -6.94 -15.49
CA ASP A 206 4.77 -5.79 -14.62
C ASP A 206 5.27 -4.59 -15.44
N THR A 207 4.50 -4.23 -16.47
CA THR A 207 4.86 -3.24 -17.49
C THR A 207 5.27 -1.91 -16.87
N ARG A 208 4.56 -1.45 -15.85
CA ARG A 208 4.86 -0.21 -15.14
C ARG A 208 6.26 -0.21 -14.51
N ARG A 209 6.68 -1.30 -13.86
CA ARG A 209 8.01 -1.37 -13.26
C ARG A 209 9.09 -1.56 -14.31
N LEU A 210 8.82 -2.33 -15.36
CA LEU A 210 9.75 -2.52 -16.48
C LEU A 210 10.03 -1.21 -17.20
N CYS A 211 8.99 -0.43 -17.53
CA CYS A 211 9.13 0.92 -18.08
C CYS A 211 10.00 1.78 -17.16
N ARG A 212 9.69 1.83 -15.86
CA ARG A 212 10.47 2.62 -14.89
C ARG A 212 11.94 2.24 -14.86
N LEU A 213 12.28 0.96 -14.88
CA LEU A 213 13.68 0.50 -14.86
C LEU A 213 14.42 0.89 -16.14
N LEU A 214 13.75 0.82 -17.28
CA LEU A 214 14.30 1.30 -18.55
C LEU A 214 14.44 2.83 -18.58
N ASP A 215 13.50 3.56 -18.00
CA ASP A 215 13.56 5.02 -17.89
C ASP A 215 14.73 5.46 -17.01
N ILE A 216 14.93 4.80 -15.86
CA ILE A 216 16.09 5.00 -14.97
C ILE A 216 17.39 4.80 -15.76
N TYR A 217 17.50 3.69 -16.49
CA TYR A 217 18.69 3.41 -17.30
C TYR A 217 18.93 4.47 -18.37
N LYS A 218 17.90 4.88 -19.11
CA LYS A 218 18.01 5.89 -20.17
C LYS A 218 18.42 7.26 -19.65
N LYS A 219 17.94 7.64 -18.46
CA LYS A 219 18.21 8.95 -17.87
C LYS A 219 19.58 9.04 -17.21
N THR A 220 19.98 7.96 -16.54
CA THR A 220 21.23 7.95 -15.76
C THR A 220 22.40 7.33 -16.50
N ASN A 221 22.15 6.60 -17.58
CA ASN A 221 23.09 5.71 -18.26
C ASN A 221 23.78 4.71 -17.31
N ARG A 222 23.18 4.44 -16.14
CA ARG A 222 23.66 3.47 -15.16
C ARG A 222 22.69 2.30 -15.06
N LEU A 223 23.23 1.10 -14.87
CA LEU A 223 22.41 -0.09 -14.74
C LEU A 223 21.58 -0.01 -13.44
N PRO A 224 20.25 -0.30 -13.49
CA PRO A 224 19.44 -0.33 -12.28
C PRO A 224 20.00 -1.27 -11.19
N SER A 225 20.61 -2.39 -11.58
CA SER A 225 21.30 -3.33 -10.68
C SER A 225 22.41 -2.64 -9.89
N GLU A 226 23.26 -1.89 -10.58
CA GLU A 226 24.36 -1.13 -9.98
C GLU A 226 23.84 -0.04 -9.06
N ILE A 227 22.79 0.69 -9.47
CA ILE A 227 22.15 1.70 -8.61
C ILE A 227 21.61 1.05 -7.34
N TYR A 228 20.99 -0.14 -7.42
CA TYR A 228 20.51 -0.82 -6.22
C TYR A 228 21.64 -1.41 -5.36
N SER A 229 22.73 -1.85 -5.95
CA SER A 229 23.89 -2.40 -5.24
C SER A 229 24.77 -1.34 -4.58
N THR A 230 24.84 -0.14 -5.16
CA THR A 230 25.60 0.98 -4.62
C THR A 230 24.84 1.77 -3.55
N ARG A 231 23.57 1.42 -3.29
CA ARG A 231 22.79 2.08 -2.25
C ARG A 231 23.29 1.71 -0.87
N PRO A 232 23.38 2.70 0.05
CA PRO A 232 23.57 2.40 1.44
C PRO A 232 22.39 1.57 1.96
N ASP A 233 22.68 0.70 2.92
CA ASP A 233 21.64 -0.06 3.60
C ASP A 233 20.61 0.90 4.23
N PRO A 234 19.32 0.51 4.25
CA PRO A 234 18.27 1.35 4.80
C PRO A 234 18.52 1.61 6.29
N CYS A 235 18.74 2.88 6.64
CA CYS A 235 18.78 3.37 8.01
C CYS A 235 17.40 3.85 8.46
N PHE A 236 17.13 3.81 9.77
CA PHE A 236 15.92 4.40 10.32
C PHE A 236 15.97 5.92 10.19
N ARG A 237 14.86 6.50 9.73
CA ARG A 237 14.71 7.96 9.62
C ARG A 237 14.57 8.63 10.98
N PHE A 238 13.81 8.00 11.88
CA PHE A 238 13.65 8.45 13.25
C PHE A 238 14.57 7.64 14.17
N CYS A 239 14.88 8.17 15.35
CA CYS A 239 15.75 7.47 16.30
C CYS A 239 15.25 6.02 16.55
N PRO A 240 16.06 4.98 16.27
CA PRO A 240 15.60 3.59 16.30
C PRO A 240 15.07 3.15 17.67
N GLN A 241 15.64 3.70 18.75
CA GLN A 241 15.25 3.40 20.13
C GLN A 241 13.86 3.94 20.49
N LYS A 242 13.41 4.97 19.77
CA LYS A 242 12.15 5.68 19.99
C LYS A 242 11.07 5.33 18.97
N CYS A 243 11.43 4.49 17.99
CA CYS A 243 10.55 4.06 16.92
C CYS A 243 9.96 2.68 17.25
N PHE A 244 8.63 2.59 17.25
CA PHE A 244 7.88 1.39 17.56
C PHE A 244 6.95 1.04 16.41
N VAL A 245 6.83 -0.25 16.11
CA VAL A 245 5.97 -0.76 15.04
C VAL A 245 4.98 -1.77 15.63
N LEU A 246 3.70 -1.46 15.52
CA LEU A 246 2.58 -2.29 15.96
C LEU A 246 1.88 -2.88 14.73
N TRP A 247 1.99 -4.19 14.57
CA TRP A 247 1.28 -4.93 13.53
C TRP A 247 -0.03 -5.49 14.10
N ILE A 248 -1.15 -4.92 13.66
CA ILE A 248 -2.48 -5.39 14.00
C ILE A 248 -2.86 -6.53 13.05
N HIS A 249 -2.81 -7.76 13.57
CA HIS A 249 -3.02 -8.98 12.80
C HIS A 249 -4.37 -9.60 13.13
N VAL A 250 -5.07 -10.05 12.09
CA VAL A 250 -6.27 -10.87 12.21
C VAL A 250 -6.09 -12.08 11.29
N PRO A 251 -6.30 -13.32 11.77
CA PRO A 251 -6.27 -14.50 10.92
C PRO A 251 -7.22 -14.35 9.72
N TYR A 252 -6.76 -14.75 8.54
CA TYR A 252 -7.47 -14.47 7.28
C TYR A 252 -8.92 -15.00 7.25
N GLU A 253 -9.19 -16.15 7.87
CA GLU A 253 -10.54 -16.75 7.92
C GLU A 253 -11.54 -15.94 8.75
N LYS A 254 -11.08 -15.19 9.76
CA LYS A 254 -11.92 -14.24 10.48
C LYS A 254 -12.02 -12.92 9.73
N LEU A 255 -10.89 -12.46 9.17
CA LEU A 255 -10.82 -11.20 8.43
C LEU A 255 -11.76 -11.16 7.22
N ARG A 256 -11.91 -12.26 6.47
CA ARG A 256 -12.85 -12.32 5.33
C ARG A 256 -14.29 -11.95 5.69
N LYS A 257 -14.77 -12.37 6.86
CA LYS A 257 -16.15 -12.09 7.32
C LYS A 257 -16.29 -10.61 7.66
N ILE A 258 -15.33 -10.08 8.42
CA ILE A 258 -15.26 -8.65 8.77
C ILE A 258 -15.23 -7.77 7.52
N LEU A 259 -14.49 -8.19 6.48
CA LEU A 259 -14.42 -7.44 5.22
C LEU A 259 -15.72 -7.49 4.42
N GLU A 260 -16.43 -8.62 4.43
CA GLU A 260 -17.73 -8.75 3.76
C GLU A 260 -18.77 -7.88 4.46
N GLU A 261 -18.90 -8.00 5.79
CA GLU A 261 -19.79 -7.18 6.62
C GLU A 261 -19.49 -5.68 6.49
N ARG A 262 -18.21 -5.32 6.38
CA ARG A 262 -17.79 -3.93 6.13
C ARG A 262 -18.29 -3.43 4.77
N VAL A 263 -18.15 -4.23 3.71
CA VAL A 263 -18.65 -3.82 2.38
C VAL A 263 -20.17 -3.67 2.41
N ASP A 264 -20.88 -4.56 3.11
CA ASP A 264 -22.34 -4.45 3.28
C ASP A 264 -22.71 -3.12 3.99
N LYS A 265 -22.00 -2.75 5.07
CA LYS A 265 -22.16 -1.44 5.72
C LYS A 265 -21.83 -0.26 4.81
N MET A 266 -20.84 -0.38 3.93
CA MET A 266 -20.52 0.67 2.95
C MET A 266 -21.65 0.86 1.93
N VAL A 267 -22.33 -0.23 1.54
CA VAL A 267 -23.51 -0.17 0.68
C VAL A 267 -24.67 0.50 1.42
N GLU A 268 -24.93 0.14 2.68
CA GLU A 268 -25.94 0.77 3.52
C GLU A 268 -25.68 2.27 3.74
N GLN A 269 -24.42 2.68 3.87
CA GLN A 269 -24.01 4.09 3.96
C GLN A 269 -24.16 4.86 2.64
N GLY A 270 -24.46 4.19 1.52
CA GLY A 270 -24.69 4.83 0.24
C GLY A 270 -23.42 5.04 -0.61
N ILE A 271 -22.48 4.08 -0.62
CA ILE A 271 -21.31 4.14 -1.53
C ILE A 271 -21.69 4.32 -3.00
N LEU A 272 -22.83 3.77 -3.43
CA LEU A 272 -23.32 3.94 -4.80
C LEU A 272 -23.72 5.40 -5.06
N ASN A 273 -24.40 6.05 -4.11
CA ASN A 273 -24.76 7.46 -4.21
C ASN A 273 -23.50 8.33 -4.25
N GLU A 274 -22.53 8.03 -3.39
CA GLU A 274 -21.23 8.71 -3.39
C GLU A 274 -20.52 8.59 -4.75
N PHE A 275 -20.52 7.39 -5.35
CA PHE A 275 -19.96 7.14 -6.67
C PHE A 275 -20.68 7.96 -7.75
N VAL A 276 -22.02 7.89 -7.80
CA VAL A 276 -22.84 8.58 -8.81
C VAL A 276 -22.66 10.09 -8.70
N GLU A 277 -22.76 10.67 -7.50
CA GLU A 277 -22.57 12.11 -7.27
C GLU A 277 -21.17 12.57 -7.67
N PHE A 278 -20.14 11.78 -7.32
CA PHE A 278 -18.78 12.12 -7.67
C PHE A 278 -18.53 12.04 -9.18
N ALA A 279 -19.00 10.98 -9.82
CA ALA A 279 -18.80 10.79 -11.25
C ALA A 279 -19.60 11.83 -12.07
N GLN A 280 -20.80 12.23 -11.62
CA GLN A 280 -21.56 13.33 -12.21
C GLN A 280 -20.81 14.66 -12.11
N ARG A 281 -20.20 14.98 -10.95
CA ARG A 281 -19.40 16.20 -10.78
C ARG A 281 -18.15 16.26 -11.66
N GLN A 282 -17.54 15.12 -11.97
CA GLN A 282 -16.35 15.08 -12.81
C GLN A 282 -16.66 15.27 -14.30
N ALA A 283 -17.89 14.99 -14.75
CA ALA A 283 -18.44 15.26 -16.09
C ALA A 283 -17.43 15.05 -17.25
N LYS A 284 -16.65 13.95 -17.20
CA LYS A 284 -15.64 13.58 -18.20
C LYS A 284 -16.02 12.25 -18.84
N ASP A 285 -15.76 12.15 -20.14
CA ASP A 285 -15.98 10.92 -20.93
C ASP A 285 -15.09 9.75 -20.46
N SER A 286 -14.03 10.04 -19.69
CA SER A 286 -13.12 9.03 -19.16
C SER A 286 -12.67 9.34 -17.72
N PHE A 287 -12.67 8.31 -16.88
CA PHE A 287 -12.18 8.35 -15.50
C PHE A 287 -10.65 8.16 -15.42
N ASP A 288 -9.89 9.00 -16.12
CA ASP A 288 -8.42 8.96 -16.09
C ASP A 288 -7.85 9.91 -15.02
N PHE A 289 -8.00 9.53 -13.76
CA PHE A 289 -7.37 10.22 -12.64
C PHE A 289 -6.96 9.24 -11.54
N ALA A 290 -6.07 9.68 -10.65
CA ALA A 290 -5.45 8.81 -9.65
C ALA A 290 -6.47 8.19 -8.68
N LEU A 291 -7.47 8.97 -8.24
CA LEU A 291 -8.53 8.50 -7.34
C LEU A 291 -9.44 7.42 -7.97
N ALA A 292 -9.56 7.37 -9.30
CA ALA A 292 -10.38 6.36 -9.97
C ALA A 292 -9.88 4.92 -9.73
N LYS A 293 -8.62 4.76 -9.32
CA LYS A 293 -8.01 3.47 -8.99
C LYS A 293 -8.42 2.92 -7.62
N ALA A 294 -9.12 3.73 -6.81
CA ALA A 294 -9.62 3.33 -5.50
C ALA A 294 -10.55 2.11 -5.60
N ILE A 295 -10.42 1.22 -4.62
CA ILE A 295 -11.38 0.12 -4.42
C ILE A 295 -12.69 0.74 -3.94
N GLY A 296 -13.79 0.41 -4.58
CA GLY A 296 -15.09 1.06 -4.38
C GLY A 296 -15.40 2.16 -5.39
N PHE A 297 -14.47 2.48 -6.29
CA PHE A 297 -14.76 3.32 -7.46
C PHE A 297 -14.70 2.50 -8.75
N LYS A 298 -13.53 1.88 -9.01
CA LYS A 298 -13.30 1.11 -10.25
C LYS A 298 -14.26 -0.08 -10.43
N GLU A 299 -14.76 -0.63 -9.33
CA GLU A 299 -15.69 -1.76 -9.37
C GLU A 299 -17.10 -1.36 -9.81
N PHE A 300 -17.50 -0.09 -9.63
CA PHE A 300 -18.82 0.40 -10.06
C PHE A 300 -18.81 1.01 -11.46
N ILE A 301 -17.65 1.25 -12.06
CA ILE A 301 -17.52 1.74 -13.45
C ILE A 301 -18.33 0.86 -14.43
N PRO A 302 -18.28 -0.50 -14.39
CA PRO A 302 -19.04 -1.33 -15.31
C PRO A 302 -20.56 -1.22 -15.13
N ALA A 303 -21.02 -0.98 -13.89
CA ALA A 303 -22.43 -0.92 -13.52
C ALA A 303 -23.12 0.40 -13.86
N VAL A 304 -22.42 1.35 -14.48
CA VAL A 304 -23.01 2.60 -14.93
C VAL A 304 -22.80 2.83 -16.42
N ASP A 305 -23.78 3.49 -17.04
CA ASP A 305 -23.66 4.10 -18.35
C ASP A 305 -23.64 5.61 -18.21
N ILE A 306 -22.82 6.25 -19.04
CA ILE A 306 -22.80 7.70 -19.22
C ILE A 306 -23.58 7.98 -20.49
N ILE A 307 -24.77 8.55 -20.37
CA ILE A 307 -25.65 8.93 -21.49
C ILE A 307 -25.90 10.43 -21.35
N ASP A 308 -25.49 11.22 -22.34
CA ASP A 308 -25.67 12.69 -22.37
C ASP A 308 -25.17 13.41 -21.09
N GLY A 309 -24.05 12.95 -20.54
CA GLY A 309 -23.46 13.49 -19.29
C GLY A 309 -24.20 13.08 -18.01
N GLN A 310 -25.26 12.28 -18.11
CA GLN A 310 -25.95 11.69 -16.96
C GLN A 310 -25.49 10.26 -16.71
N ILE A 311 -25.37 9.91 -15.44
CA ILE A 311 -24.96 8.58 -15.00
C ILE A 311 -26.20 7.76 -14.68
N LYS A 312 -26.39 6.67 -15.42
CA LYS A 312 -27.52 5.74 -15.25
C LYS A 312 -27.00 4.38 -14.82
N VAL A 313 -27.57 3.81 -13.76
CA VAL A 313 -27.18 2.49 -13.23
C VAL A 313 -27.79 1.38 -14.09
N LYS A 314 -26.99 0.40 -14.49
CA LYS A 314 -27.37 -0.74 -15.35
C LYS A 314 -28.13 -1.84 -14.59
N GLY A 315 -29.30 -1.52 -14.04
CA GLY A 315 -30.16 -2.51 -13.38
C GLY A 315 -29.50 -3.26 -12.21
N GLU A 316 -30.23 -4.22 -11.62
CA GLU A 316 -29.83 -4.85 -10.36
C GLU A 316 -28.73 -5.90 -10.50
N CYS A 317 -28.64 -6.58 -11.65
CA CYS A 317 -27.68 -7.66 -11.88
C CYS A 317 -26.23 -7.15 -11.94
N GLU A 318 -25.98 -6.07 -12.70
CA GLU A 318 -24.66 -5.43 -12.81
C GLU A 318 -24.22 -4.82 -11.47
N LEU A 319 -25.16 -4.24 -10.72
CA LEU A 319 -24.89 -3.71 -9.39
C LEU A 319 -24.44 -4.82 -8.44
N LYS A 320 -25.13 -5.96 -8.44
CA LYS A 320 -24.75 -7.12 -7.64
C LYS A 320 -23.36 -7.64 -8.01
N ASN A 321 -23.07 -7.76 -9.31
CA ASN A 321 -21.75 -8.17 -9.80
C ASN A 321 -20.65 -7.20 -9.35
N SER A 322 -20.93 -5.89 -9.32
CA SER A 322 -20.01 -4.85 -8.87
C SER A 322 -19.75 -4.94 -7.36
N ILE A 323 -20.77 -5.21 -6.57
CA ILE A 323 -20.63 -5.45 -5.12
C ILE A 323 -19.81 -6.72 -4.86
N ASP A 324 -20.04 -7.81 -5.60
CA ASP A 324 -19.27 -9.04 -5.48
C ASP A 324 -17.79 -8.85 -5.89
N LEU A 325 -17.55 -8.03 -6.93
CA LEU A 325 -16.21 -7.62 -7.32
C LEU A 325 -15.54 -6.75 -6.25
N LEU A 326 -16.27 -5.83 -5.64
CA LEU A 326 -15.81 -4.99 -4.52
C LEU A 326 -15.39 -5.85 -3.32
N LYS A 327 -16.22 -6.82 -2.93
CA LYS A 327 -15.89 -7.80 -1.87
C LYS A 327 -14.62 -8.59 -2.23
N SER A 328 -14.53 -9.06 -3.47
CA SER A 328 -13.40 -9.87 -3.95
C SER A 328 -12.09 -9.08 -3.98
N ASN A 329 -12.10 -7.85 -4.51
CA ASN A 329 -10.93 -6.99 -4.59
C ASN A 329 -10.49 -6.48 -3.21
N THR A 330 -11.43 -6.20 -2.31
CA THR A 330 -11.13 -5.85 -0.91
C THR A 330 -10.40 -6.99 -0.19
N LYS A 331 -10.89 -8.24 -0.33
CA LYS A 331 -10.21 -9.43 0.21
C LYS A 331 -8.81 -9.63 -0.38
N ARG A 332 -8.67 -9.46 -1.69
CA ARG A 332 -7.37 -9.54 -2.38
C ARG A 332 -6.39 -8.49 -1.88
N TYR A 333 -6.85 -7.26 -1.67
CA TYR A 333 -6.03 -6.16 -1.16
C TYR A 333 -5.56 -6.42 0.28
N ALA A 334 -6.47 -6.84 1.17
CA ALA A 334 -6.12 -7.21 2.55
C ALA A 334 -5.04 -8.31 2.60
N ARG A 335 -5.15 -9.33 1.75
CA ARG A 335 -4.14 -10.39 1.63
C ARG A 335 -2.80 -9.87 1.11
N GLN A 336 -2.80 -8.96 0.14
CA GLN A 336 -1.58 -8.35 -0.38
C GLN A 336 -0.87 -7.52 0.69
N GLN A 337 -1.61 -6.78 1.52
CA GLN A 337 -1.04 -6.02 2.64
C GLN A 337 -0.39 -6.94 3.68
N ASP A 338 -1.08 -8.00 4.10
CA ASP A 338 -0.53 -8.99 5.05
C ASP A 338 0.73 -9.67 4.49
N GLN A 339 0.71 -10.07 3.22
CA GLN A 339 1.88 -10.62 2.53
C GLN A 339 3.02 -9.61 2.40
N TRP A 340 2.72 -8.32 2.20
CA TRP A 340 3.73 -7.28 2.16
C TRP A 340 4.45 -7.15 3.50
N ILE A 341 3.70 -7.13 4.61
CA ILE A 341 4.28 -7.08 5.96
C ILE A 341 5.15 -8.30 6.22
N LYS A 342 4.63 -9.50 5.93
CA LYS A 342 5.36 -10.76 6.13
C LYS A 342 6.62 -10.88 5.27
N ASN A 343 6.56 -10.50 4.00
CA ASN A 343 7.66 -10.74 3.07
C ASN A 343 8.68 -9.60 3.01
N ARG A 344 8.23 -8.34 3.11
CA ARG A 344 9.11 -7.17 3.00
C ARG A 344 9.52 -6.59 4.34
N PHE A 345 8.56 -6.36 5.25
CA PHE A 345 8.89 -5.74 6.54
C PHE A 345 9.65 -6.71 7.44
N LEU A 346 9.22 -7.96 7.63
CA LEU A 346 9.92 -8.91 8.51
C LEU A 346 11.40 -9.10 8.14
N GLY A 347 11.70 -9.29 6.85
CA GLY A 347 13.08 -9.47 6.38
C GLY A 347 13.96 -8.26 6.68
N ARG A 348 13.46 -7.06 6.37
CA ARG A 348 14.18 -5.80 6.65
C ARG A 348 14.30 -5.52 8.14
N PHE A 349 13.22 -5.71 8.90
CA PHE A 349 13.20 -5.54 10.36
C PHE A 349 14.20 -6.46 11.05
N ARG A 350 14.34 -7.71 10.60
CA ARG A 350 15.38 -8.58 11.14
C ARG A 350 16.78 -8.04 10.91
N PHE A 351 17.07 -7.53 9.72
CA PHE A 351 18.38 -6.94 9.44
C PHE A 351 18.63 -5.71 10.33
N VAL A 352 17.70 -4.76 10.39
CA VAL A 352 17.93 -3.47 11.04
C VAL A 352 17.77 -3.53 12.57
N PHE A 353 16.71 -4.16 13.11
CA PHE A 353 16.50 -4.22 14.57
C PHE A 353 17.49 -5.14 15.29
N ASN A 354 18.09 -6.12 14.60
CA ASN A 354 19.15 -6.93 15.19
C ASN A 354 20.42 -6.10 15.47
N SER A 355 20.69 -5.07 14.68
CA SER A 355 21.90 -4.23 14.81
C SER A 355 21.97 -3.43 16.11
N PHE A 356 20.85 -3.21 16.81
CA PHE A 356 20.81 -2.44 18.08
C PHE A 356 19.96 -3.09 19.18
N GLN A 357 19.74 -4.41 19.14
CA GLN A 357 18.93 -5.15 20.12
C GLN A 357 17.46 -4.69 20.22
N GLY A 358 16.92 -4.02 19.20
CA GLY A 358 15.56 -3.46 19.15
C GLY A 358 14.46 -4.49 18.86
N LYS A 359 14.65 -5.78 19.17
CA LYS A 359 13.64 -6.82 18.88
C LYS A 359 12.30 -6.56 19.56
N ARG A 360 12.30 -5.79 20.65
CA ARG A 360 11.10 -5.37 21.39
C ARG A 360 10.27 -4.32 20.66
N ASN A 361 10.86 -3.61 19.69
CA ASN A 361 10.23 -2.48 19.01
C ASN A 361 9.23 -2.90 17.93
N PHE A 362 9.19 -4.19 17.56
CA PHE A 362 8.19 -4.73 16.64
C PHE A 362 7.28 -5.75 17.33
N LEU A 363 6.01 -5.37 17.52
CA LEU A 363 4.98 -6.18 18.15
C LEU A 363 3.90 -6.55 17.15
N SER A 364 3.33 -7.73 17.32
CA SER A 364 2.08 -8.12 16.67
C SER A 364 0.99 -8.34 17.71
N ILE A 365 -0.17 -7.72 17.48
CA ILE A 365 -1.35 -7.77 18.36
C ILE A 365 -2.46 -8.51 17.60
N ASP A 366 -3.03 -9.54 18.24
CA ASP A 366 -4.18 -10.25 17.67
C ASP A 366 -5.46 -9.45 17.90
N ALA A 367 -6.00 -8.89 16.82
CA ALA A 367 -7.26 -8.15 16.81
C ALA A 367 -8.49 -9.04 16.63
N SER A 368 -8.33 -10.37 16.71
CA SER A 368 -9.45 -11.32 16.64
C SER A 368 -10.13 -11.60 17.98
N LYS A 369 -9.65 -10.95 19.04
CA LYS A 369 -10.17 -10.98 20.41
C LYS A 369 -11.41 -10.10 20.58
N ILE A 370 -12.02 -10.17 21.75
CA ILE A 370 -13.14 -9.29 22.13
C ILE A 370 -12.67 -7.83 22.10
N PHE A 371 -13.55 -6.92 21.68
CA PHE A 371 -13.24 -5.50 21.48
C PHE A 371 -12.57 -4.84 22.70
N SER A 372 -13.07 -5.10 23.92
CA SER A 372 -12.50 -4.59 25.16
C SER A 372 -11.09 -5.11 25.43
N GLU A 373 -10.89 -6.43 25.29
CA GLU A 373 -9.59 -7.08 25.47
C GLU A 373 -8.57 -6.59 24.44
N PHE A 374 -9.00 -6.36 23.20
CA PHE A 374 -8.15 -5.80 22.16
C PHE A 374 -7.66 -4.39 22.52
N ILE A 375 -8.57 -3.51 22.93
CA ILE A 375 -8.23 -2.14 23.34
C ILE A 375 -7.26 -2.16 24.52
N GLU A 376 -7.55 -2.96 25.53
CA GLU A 376 -6.70 -3.09 26.72
C GLU A 376 -5.29 -3.60 26.33
N THR A 377 -5.22 -4.60 25.45
CA THR A 377 -3.94 -5.11 24.93
C THR A 377 -3.14 -4.03 24.22
N VAL A 378 -3.78 -3.21 23.38
CA VAL A 378 -3.13 -2.09 22.67
C VAL A 378 -2.60 -1.05 23.66
N GLN A 379 -3.41 -0.66 24.65
CA GLN A 379 -3.03 0.33 25.65
C GLN A 379 -1.88 -0.18 26.54
N ASN A 380 -1.94 -1.44 26.99
CA ASN A 380 -0.89 -2.07 27.79
C ASN A 380 0.41 -2.27 26.98
N ALA A 381 0.31 -2.63 25.69
CA ALA A 381 1.47 -2.73 24.79
C ALA A 381 2.15 -1.37 24.58
N THR A 382 1.36 -0.30 24.45
CA THR A 382 1.88 1.07 24.32
C THR A 382 2.66 1.48 25.57
N GLU A 383 2.10 1.21 26.75
CA GLU A 383 2.78 1.47 28.03
C GLU A 383 4.07 0.67 28.17
N PHE A 384 4.03 -0.63 27.84
CA PHE A 384 5.21 -1.51 27.85
C PHE A 384 6.36 -1.04 26.96
N LEU A 385 6.06 -0.40 25.82
CA LEU A 385 7.07 0.09 24.89
C LEU A 385 7.73 1.39 25.36
N VAL A 386 6.95 2.27 26.00
CA VAL A 386 7.41 3.60 26.39
C VAL A 386 8.05 3.61 27.78
N LYS A 387 7.48 2.85 28.74
CA LYS A 387 7.93 2.84 30.13
C LYS A 387 8.87 1.66 30.36
N PRO A 388 10.16 1.91 30.66
CA PRO A 388 11.06 0.84 31.08
C PRO A 388 10.57 0.22 32.39
N GLY A 389 10.57 -1.12 32.46
CA GLY A 389 10.17 -1.88 33.67
C GLY A 389 8.71 -2.35 33.72
N SER A 390 7.85 -1.93 32.77
CA SER A 390 6.47 -2.43 32.69
C SER A 390 6.42 -3.93 32.36
N GLN A 391 5.44 -4.63 32.94
CA GLN A 391 5.22 -6.06 32.66
C GLN A 391 4.80 -6.29 31.22
N GLN A 392 5.26 -7.40 30.63
CA GLN A 392 4.87 -7.78 29.29
C GLN A 392 3.37 -8.13 29.26
N PRO A 393 2.56 -7.47 28.41
CA PRO A 393 1.13 -7.76 28.34
C PRO A 393 0.84 -9.14 27.75
N GLN A 394 -0.31 -9.71 28.10
CA GLN A 394 -0.79 -10.93 27.46
C GLN A 394 -1.32 -10.65 26.06
N GLY A 395 -1.19 -11.60 25.13
CA GLY A 395 -1.73 -11.48 23.77
C GLY A 395 -0.88 -10.69 22.77
N ILE A 396 0.33 -10.28 23.15
CA ILE A 396 1.32 -9.76 22.19
C ILE A 396 2.28 -10.85 21.74
N THR A 397 2.73 -10.75 20.50
CA THR A 397 3.75 -11.63 19.93
C THR A 397 4.88 -10.79 19.36
N PHE A 398 6.10 -11.34 19.33
CA PHE A 398 7.28 -10.70 18.77
C PHE A 398 7.68 -11.42 17.47
N PRO A 399 7.23 -10.95 16.29
CA PRO A 399 7.44 -11.69 15.05
C PRO A 399 8.92 -11.89 14.69
N LEU A 400 9.81 -11.00 15.16
CA LEU A 400 11.26 -11.10 14.92
C LEU A 400 11.90 -12.30 15.62
N ASN A 401 11.31 -12.79 16.71
CA ASN A 401 11.82 -13.93 17.47
C ASN A 401 11.47 -15.28 16.84
N GLN A 402 10.51 -15.31 15.91
CA GLN A 402 10.15 -16.53 15.20
C GLN A 402 11.25 -16.88 14.19
N ILE A 403 11.76 -18.11 14.23
CA ILE A 403 12.70 -18.62 13.24
C ILE A 403 11.95 -18.75 11.92
N THR A 404 12.45 -18.14 10.84
CA THR A 404 11.88 -18.33 9.50
C THR A 404 12.91 -19.03 8.64
N GLU A 405 12.48 -20.04 7.88
CA GLU A 405 13.32 -20.63 6.85
C GLU A 405 13.85 -19.53 5.91
N PRO A 406 15.14 -19.58 5.54
CA PRO A 406 15.68 -18.62 4.58
C PRO A 406 14.85 -18.65 3.30
N GLN A 407 14.40 -17.47 2.85
CA GLN A 407 13.71 -17.37 1.57
C GLN A 407 14.67 -17.88 0.49
N SER A 408 14.29 -18.97 -0.19
CA SER A 408 15.06 -19.51 -1.31
C SER A 408 15.31 -18.41 -2.34
N THR A 409 16.53 -18.32 -2.87
CA THR A 409 16.87 -17.42 -3.97
C THR A 409 15.82 -17.50 -5.08
N VAL A 410 15.29 -16.35 -5.51
CA VAL A 410 14.29 -16.27 -6.58
C VAL A 410 14.93 -16.75 -7.88
N LYS A 411 14.71 -18.01 -8.24
CA LYS A 411 15.07 -18.57 -9.56
C LYS A 411 13.93 -18.31 -10.52
N GLN A 412 14.21 -17.71 -11.68
CA GLN A 412 13.22 -17.56 -12.73
C GLN A 412 13.24 -18.77 -13.65
N GLU A 413 12.05 -19.29 -13.92
CA GLU A 413 11.88 -20.46 -14.76
C GLU A 413 10.74 -20.18 -15.76
N TRP A 414 11.00 -20.41 -17.05
CA TRP A 414 10.03 -20.22 -18.13
C TRP A 414 9.47 -21.56 -18.58
N CYS A 415 8.15 -21.72 -18.52
CA CYS A 415 7.49 -22.89 -19.08
C CYS A 415 7.26 -22.66 -20.57
N ARG A 416 8.06 -23.30 -21.42
CA ARG A 416 7.96 -23.19 -22.89
C ARG A 416 6.61 -23.67 -23.44
N VAL A 417 5.99 -24.67 -22.78
CA VAL A 417 4.73 -25.27 -23.22
C VAL A 417 3.52 -24.37 -22.94
N CYS A 418 3.52 -23.69 -21.79
CA CYS A 418 2.42 -22.80 -21.41
C CYS A 418 2.66 -21.33 -21.76
N GLU A 419 3.86 -20.99 -22.23
CA GLU A 419 4.36 -19.62 -22.35
C GLU A 419 4.14 -18.80 -21.07
N MET A 420 4.37 -19.43 -19.93
CA MET A 420 4.16 -18.83 -18.61
C MET A 420 5.46 -18.72 -17.87
N PHE A 421 5.60 -17.59 -17.18
CA PHE A 421 6.77 -17.26 -16.40
C PHE A 421 6.52 -17.46 -14.91
N PHE A 422 7.49 -18.06 -14.21
CA PHE A 422 7.41 -18.32 -12.78
C PHE A 422 8.61 -17.74 -12.05
N CYS A 423 8.36 -17.11 -10.92
CA CYS A 423 9.39 -16.59 -10.03
C CYS A 423 9.47 -17.48 -8.79
N GLY A 424 10.58 -18.22 -8.64
CA GLY A 424 10.88 -19.13 -7.53
C GLY A 424 10.67 -20.60 -7.89
N GLY A 425 11.66 -21.45 -7.59
CA GLY A 425 11.64 -22.87 -7.97
C GLY A 425 10.44 -23.67 -7.43
N LYS A 426 9.86 -23.27 -6.29
CA LYS A 426 8.63 -23.90 -5.77
C LYS A 426 7.41 -23.66 -6.67
N GLN A 427 7.29 -22.49 -7.34
CA GLN A 427 6.12 -22.17 -8.16
C GLN A 427 6.11 -22.94 -9.48
N MET A 428 7.26 -23.13 -10.12
CA MET A 428 7.36 -23.92 -11.33
C MET A 428 6.98 -25.39 -11.06
N ASN A 429 7.48 -25.98 -9.97
CA ASN A 429 7.12 -27.35 -9.60
C ASN A 429 5.60 -27.54 -9.41
N VAL A 430 4.94 -26.55 -8.78
CA VAL A 430 3.47 -26.53 -8.67
C VAL A 430 2.79 -26.33 -10.03
N HIS A 431 3.37 -25.52 -10.92
CA HIS A 431 2.85 -25.35 -12.27
C HIS A 431 2.97 -26.62 -13.11
N LEU A 432 4.12 -27.29 -13.10
CA LEU A 432 4.38 -28.53 -13.86
C LEU A 432 3.38 -29.64 -13.50
N THR A 433 2.95 -29.68 -12.24
CA THR A 433 1.93 -30.63 -11.75
C THR A 433 0.48 -30.16 -11.98
N SER A 434 0.26 -28.89 -12.38
CA SER A 434 -1.06 -28.31 -12.54
C SER A 434 -1.87 -28.93 -13.69
N ARG A 435 -3.20 -28.89 -13.58
CA ARG A 435 -4.12 -29.32 -14.66
C ARG A 435 -3.91 -28.52 -15.95
N ARG A 436 -3.56 -27.25 -15.83
CA ARG A 436 -3.28 -26.36 -16.96
C ARG A 436 -2.07 -26.84 -17.75
N HIS A 437 -0.96 -27.15 -17.09
CA HIS A 437 0.25 -27.62 -17.76
C HIS A 437 0.06 -28.99 -18.40
N ARG A 438 -0.54 -29.94 -17.67
CA ARG A 438 -0.89 -31.25 -18.21
C ARG A 438 -1.82 -31.15 -19.43
N GLY A 439 -2.78 -30.24 -19.41
CA GLY A 439 -3.65 -29.97 -20.56
C GLY A 439 -2.91 -29.34 -21.75
N ALA A 440 -1.94 -28.45 -21.50
CA ALA A 440 -1.13 -27.83 -22.54
C ALA A 440 -0.17 -28.83 -23.20
N ILE A 441 0.47 -29.72 -22.42
CA ILE A 441 1.31 -30.81 -22.98
C ILE A 441 0.46 -31.73 -23.87
N LYS A 442 -0.72 -32.16 -23.39
CA LYS A 442 -1.62 -33.01 -24.18
C LYS A 442 -2.03 -32.34 -25.48
N HIS A 443 -2.32 -31.04 -25.44
CA HIS A 443 -2.65 -30.28 -26.64
C HIS A 443 -1.45 -30.18 -27.59
N ALA A 444 -0.25 -29.87 -27.10
CA ALA A 444 0.96 -29.80 -27.92
C ALA A 444 1.28 -31.15 -28.58
N ALA A 445 1.10 -32.27 -27.86
CA ALA A 445 1.26 -33.61 -28.41
C ALA A 445 0.23 -33.93 -29.50
N LEU A 446 -1.04 -33.55 -29.30
CA LEU A 446 -2.09 -33.71 -30.32
C LEU A 446 -1.83 -32.86 -31.57
N VAL A 447 -1.37 -31.62 -31.42
CA VAL A 447 -0.99 -30.75 -32.55
C VAL A 447 0.13 -31.42 -33.35
N LYS A 448 1.19 -31.89 -32.67
CA LYS A 448 2.32 -32.55 -33.32
C LYS A 448 1.92 -33.83 -34.06
N GLU A 449 1.08 -34.67 -33.45
CA GLU A 449 0.57 -35.88 -34.11
C GLU A 449 -0.28 -35.55 -35.35
N GLN A 450 -1.07 -34.49 -35.29
CA GLN A 450 -1.94 -34.07 -36.40
C GLN A 450 -1.18 -33.44 -37.56
N GLU A 451 -0.11 -32.70 -37.27
CA GLU A 451 0.84 -32.21 -38.26
C GLU A 451 1.58 -33.38 -38.92
N GLU A 452 2.11 -34.33 -38.14
CA GLU A 452 2.90 -35.46 -38.65
C GLU A 452 2.09 -36.50 -39.44
N LYS A 453 0.87 -36.84 -39.01
CA LYS A 453 0.03 -37.84 -39.70
C LYS A 453 -0.84 -37.27 -40.82
N TYR A 454 -1.29 -36.01 -40.70
CA TYR A 454 -2.34 -35.48 -41.56
C TYR A 454 -1.98 -34.15 -42.23
N GLY A 455 -0.82 -33.56 -41.95
CA GLY A 455 -0.40 -32.28 -42.52
C GLY A 455 -1.30 -31.10 -42.14
N ARG A 456 -2.10 -31.22 -41.08
CA ARG A 456 -3.08 -30.21 -40.67
C ARG A 456 -2.55 -29.37 -39.51
N VAL A 457 -2.51 -28.04 -39.71
CA VAL A 457 -2.16 -27.08 -38.65
C VAL A 457 -3.39 -26.81 -37.79
N ILE A 458 -3.35 -27.24 -36.53
CA ILE A 458 -4.41 -26.93 -35.55
C ILE A 458 -4.16 -25.53 -34.99
N PRO A 459 -5.13 -24.59 -35.08
CA PRO A 459 -4.94 -23.24 -34.57
C PRO A 459 -4.75 -23.25 -33.05
N CYS A 460 -3.81 -22.43 -32.58
CA CYS A 460 -3.50 -22.31 -31.16
C CYS A 460 -4.75 -21.85 -30.37
N LYS A 461 -5.01 -22.45 -29.20
CA LYS A 461 -6.17 -22.09 -28.36
C LYS A 461 -6.19 -20.58 -28.13
N LYS A 462 -7.26 -19.90 -28.58
CA LYS A 462 -7.52 -18.48 -28.28
C LYS A 462 -7.37 -18.27 -26.77
N LYS A 463 -6.44 -17.38 -26.38
CA LYS A 463 -6.30 -16.95 -24.98
C LYS A 463 -7.65 -16.38 -24.55
N ARG A 464 -8.27 -16.95 -23.51
CA ARG A 464 -9.36 -16.25 -22.80
C ARG A 464 -8.73 -15.00 -22.21
N LEU A 465 -9.02 -13.85 -22.81
CA LEU A 465 -8.81 -12.54 -22.22
C LEU A 465 -9.65 -12.53 -20.93
N SER A 466 -8.97 -12.42 -19.79
CA SER A 466 -9.56 -12.31 -18.45
C SER A 466 -9.13 -11.00 -17.83
#